data_AF-A0A9X3SBW3-F1
#
_entry.id   AF-A0A9X3SBW3-F1
#
_cell.length_a   1.000
_cell.length_b   1.000
_cell.length_c   1.000
_cell.angle_alpha   90.00
_cell.angle_beta   90.00
_cell.angle_gamma   90.00
#
_symmetry.space_group_name_H-M   'P 1'
#
loop_
_entity.id
_entity.type
_entity.pdbx_description
1 polymer ?
#
loop_
_entity_poly.entity_id
_entity_poly.type
_entity_poly.pdbx_seq_one_letter_code
_entity_poly.pdbx_strand_id
1 'polypeptide(L)'
;MRALRVASCIVLFAASVFVIGSGIAAIPYGENEPCIEFLTETGPGVDWVIDLVPYGTRCVQASETVRVVAPSTGEWLAWLAVITALLAVAVRWRRFASVRGLGLAAGVLGLLGLLAHQAEGGPAMMGAVVFSAPLVLAGDRLLRPEPRWPVSFLLCVTLPFVVIAVWFAPGYSGFHEVAVAAGLLAGAGVAAVVERAPVREWWRVIAASS
;
A
#
# COMPACT_ATOMS: atom_id res chain seq x y z
N MET A 1 -27.60 17.97 1.89
CA MET A 1 -26.11 18.09 1.87
C MET A 1 -25.39 17.17 2.86
N ARG A 2 -25.80 17.06 4.14
CA ARG A 2 -25.12 16.19 5.13
C ARG A 2 -25.12 14.70 4.77
N ALA A 3 -26.26 14.17 4.32
CA ALA A 3 -26.38 12.76 3.89
C ALA A 3 -25.45 12.41 2.71
N LEU A 4 -25.36 13.28 1.71
CA LEU A 4 -24.48 13.09 0.55
C LEU A 4 -22.99 12.99 0.98
N ARG A 5 -22.55 13.89 1.87
CA ARG A 5 -21.17 13.86 2.40
C ARG A 5 -20.87 12.58 3.16
N VAL A 6 -21.80 12.13 4.00
CA VAL A 6 -21.65 10.87 4.75
C VAL A 6 -21.56 9.69 3.81
N ALA A 7 -22.45 9.60 2.81
CA ALA A 7 -22.42 8.55 1.80
C ALA A 7 -21.09 8.53 1.04
N SER A 8 -20.60 9.68 0.57
CA SER A 8 -19.31 9.77 -0.11
C SER A 8 -18.15 9.31 0.77
N CYS A 9 -18.12 9.67 2.06
CA CYS A 9 -17.09 9.20 2.98
C CYS A 9 -17.12 7.68 3.17
N ILE A 10 -18.32 7.09 3.29
CA ILE A 10 -18.47 5.63 3.42
C ILE A 10 -17.96 4.93 2.16
N VAL A 11 -18.33 5.42 0.98
CA VAL A 11 -17.89 4.85 -0.30
C VAL A 11 -16.37 4.95 -0.46
N LEU A 12 -15.78 6.11 -0.18
CA LEU A 12 -14.32 6.29 -0.27
C LEU A 12 -13.58 5.41 0.75
N PHE A 13 -14.12 5.26 1.95
CA PHE A 13 -13.55 4.39 2.98
C PHE A 13 -13.60 2.93 2.53
N ALA A 14 -14.76 2.45 2.09
CA ALA A 14 -14.93 1.08 1.60
C ALA A 14 -14.04 0.78 0.38
N ALA A 15 -13.97 1.71 -0.59
CA ALA A 15 -13.08 1.60 -1.74
C ALA A 15 -11.61 1.56 -1.32
N SER A 16 -11.21 2.39 -0.35
CA SER A 16 -9.83 2.38 0.16
C SER A 16 -9.49 1.07 0.86
N VAL A 17 -10.40 0.55 1.70
CA VAL A 17 -10.25 -0.76 2.34
C VAL A 17 -10.10 -1.86 1.30
N PHE A 18 -10.97 -1.87 0.29
CA PHE A 18 -10.96 -2.86 -0.78
C PHE A 18 -9.64 -2.82 -1.56
N VAL A 19 -9.24 -1.65 -2.06
CA VAL A 19 -8.02 -1.50 -2.87
C VAL A 19 -6.77 -1.85 -2.06
N ILE A 20 -6.65 -1.32 -0.84
CA ILE A 20 -5.47 -1.53 0.00
C ILE A 20 -5.40 -2.98 0.49
N GLY A 21 -6.52 -3.54 0.95
CA GLY A 21 -6.56 -4.92 1.44
C GLY A 21 -6.36 -5.94 0.34
N SER A 22 -6.95 -5.73 -0.85
CA SER A 22 -6.67 -6.56 -2.02
C SER A 22 -5.19 -6.51 -2.41
N GLY A 23 -4.59 -5.32 -2.42
CA GLY A 23 -3.16 -5.16 -2.68
C GLY A 23 -2.29 -5.92 -1.68
N ILE A 24 -2.51 -5.73 -0.38
CA ILE A 24 -1.72 -6.41 0.67
C ILE A 24 -1.88 -7.92 0.61
N ALA A 25 -3.11 -8.41 0.42
CA ALA A 25 -3.38 -9.84 0.30
C ALA A 25 -2.67 -10.47 -0.90
N ALA A 26 -2.42 -9.70 -1.95
CA ALA A 26 -1.79 -10.15 -3.18
C ALA A 26 -0.25 -10.14 -3.10
N ILE A 27 0.36 -9.41 -2.14
CA ILE A 27 1.82 -9.32 -1.99
C ILE A 27 2.56 -10.68 -2.05
N PRO A 28 2.11 -11.73 -1.33
CA PRO A 28 2.82 -13.02 -1.34
C PRO A 28 2.81 -13.73 -2.70
N TYR A 29 1.94 -13.29 -3.61
CA TYR A 29 1.68 -13.93 -4.90
C TYR A 29 2.24 -13.11 -6.07
N GLY A 30 2.96 -12.02 -5.80
CA GLY A 30 3.62 -11.24 -6.84
C GLY A 30 4.81 -12.01 -7.43
N GLU A 31 4.66 -12.49 -8.66
CA GLU A 31 5.72 -13.14 -9.43
C GLU A 31 6.01 -12.35 -10.71
N ASN A 32 7.28 -12.30 -11.13
CA ASN A 32 7.67 -11.57 -12.35
C ASN A 32 7.01 -12.14 -13.60
N GLU A 33 6.76 -13.46 -13.63
CA GLU A 33 6.16 -14.15 -14.77
C GLU A 33 5.35 -15.39 -14.29
N PRO A 34 4.14 -15.20 -13.72
CA PRO A 34 3.41 -16.25 -13.01
C PRO A 34 3.00 -17.46 -13.88
N CYS A 35 3.09 -17.33 -15.20
CA CYS A 35 2.71 -18.35 -16.17
C CYS A 35 3.89 -18.88 -17.01
N ILE A 36 5.13 -18.40 -16.81
CA ILE A 36 6.24 -18.77 -17.70
C ILE A 36 6.67 -20.23 -17.57
N GLU A 37 6.59 -20.80 -16.37
CA GLU A 37 6.88 -22.22 -16.14
C GLU A 37 5.94 -23.13 -16.95
N PHE A 38 4.72 -22.68 -17.23
CA PHE A 38 3.72 -23.41 -18.01
C PHE A 38 3.86 -23.25 -19.53
N LEU A 39 4.54 -22.21 -19.99
CA LEU A 39 4.93 -22.12 -21.40
C LEU A 39 5.88 -23.26 -21.78
N THR A 40 6.75 -23.67 -20.85
CA THR A 40 7.67 -24.80 -21.04
C THR A 40 7.03 -26.17 -20.83
N GLU A 41 6.07 -26.31 -19.91
CA GLU A 41 5.44 -27.60 -19.58
C GLU A 41 4.21 -27.95 -20.43
N THR A 42 3.36 -26.96 -20.71
CA THR A 42 2.05 -27.14 -21.37
C THR A 42 2.06 -26.70 -22.84
N GLY A 43 3.15 -26.09 -23.31
CA GLY A 43 3.33 -25.62 -24.67
C GLY A 43 2.87 -24.18 -24.90
N PRO A 44 3.01 -23.66 -26.15
CA PRO A 44 2.60 -22.30 -26.49
C PRO A 44 1.09 -22.11 -26.34
N GLY A 45 0.67 -20.91 -25.89
CA GLY A 45 -0.74 -20.53 -25.80
C GLY A 45 -1.32 -20.43 -24.37
N VAL A 46 -0.47 -20.22 -23.36
CA VAL A 46 -0.92 -19.86 -22.00
C VAL A 46 -1.04 -18.34 -21.91
N ASP A 47 -2.26 -17.86 -21.69
CA ASP A 47 -2.56 -16.45 -21.43
C ASP A 47 -2.66 -16.20 -19.93
N TRP A 48 -2.31 -14.98 -19.48
CA TRP A 48 -2.57 -14.55 -18.10
C TRP A 48 -3.73 -13.57 -18.05
N VAL A 49 -4.61 -13.77 -17.07
CA VAL A 49 -5.78 -12.95 -16.79
C VAL A 49 -5.67 -12.43 -15.37
N ILE A 50 -5.91 -11.13 -15.18
CA ILE A 50 -5.96 -10.53 -13.85
C ILE A 50 -7.38 -10.68 -13.31
N ASP A 51 -7.52 -11.37 -12.18
CA ASP A 51 -8.76 -11.41 -11.43
C ASP A 51 -8.79 -10.24 -10.44
N LEU A 52 -9.95 -9.62 -10.27
CA LEU A 52 -10.13 -8.47 -9.37
C LEU A 52 -10.56 -8.90 -7.95
N VAL A 53 -11.17 -10.07 -7.81
CA VAL A 53 -11.74 -10.58 -6.56
C VAL A 53 -11.60 -12.11 -6.47
N PRO A 54 -10.70 -12.63 -5.62
CA PRO A 54 -9.56 -11.94 -5.00
C PRO A 54 -8.58 -11.39 -6.05
N TYR A 55 -7.86 -10.32 -5.72
CA TYR A 55 -6.91 -9.73 -6.67
C TYR A 55 -5.70 -10.65 -6.88
N GLY A 56 -5.43 -11.01 -8.13
CA GLY A 56 -4.31 -11.88 -8.47
C GLY A 56 -4.30 -12.25 -9.95
N THR A 57 -3.48 -13.24 -10.29
CA THR A 57 -3.26 -13.65 -11.68
C THR A 57 -3.72 -15.09 -11.89
N ARG A 58 -4.44 -15.34 -12.98
CA ARG A 58 -4.86 -16.67 -13.41
C ARG A 58 -4.24 -17.00 -14.78
N CYS A 59 -3.63 -18.16 -14.88
CA CYS A 59 -3.07 -18.69 -16.13
C CYS A 59 -4.13 -19.58 -16.81
N VAL A 60 -4.39 -19.33 -18.10
CA VAL A 60 -5.43 -20.02 -18.88
C VAL A 60 -4.83 -20.57 -20.16
N GLN A 61 -5.14 -21.82 -20.49
CA GLN A 61 -4.79 -22.44 -21.77
C GLN A 61 -6.05 -23.01 -22.42
N ALA A 62 -6.35 -22.61 -23.66
CA ALA A 62 -7.51 -23.11 -24.41
C ALA A 62 -8.84 -23.11 -23.62
N SER A 63 -9.07 -22.09 -22.79
CA SER A 63 -10.20 -21.89 -21.85
C SER A 63 -10.17 -22.68 -20.53
N GLU A 64 -9.17 -23.53 -20.31
CA GLU A 64 -8.95 -24.21 -19.02
C GLU A 64 -7.99 -23.42 -18.12
N THR A 65 -8.32 -23.35 -16.82
CA THR A 65 -7.45 -22.72 -15.83
C THR A 65 -6.37 -23.70 -15.42
N VAL A 66 -5.11 -23.37 -15.68
CA VAL A 66 -3.96 -24.23 -15.36
C VAL A 66 -3.32 -23.86 -14.01
N ARG A 67 -3.36 -22.58 -13.62
CA ARG A 67 -2.86 -22.11 -12.31
C ARG A 67 -3.57 -20.83 -11.89
N VAL A 68 -3.73 -20.67 -10.57
CA VAL A 68 -4.18 -19.43 -9.95
C VAL A 68 -3.11 -18.99 -8.96
N VAL A 69 -2.63 -17.76 -9.14
CA VAL A 69 -1.62 -17.09 -8.32
C VAL A 69 -2.34 -15.90 -7.66
N ALA A 70 -3.15 -16.23 -6.65
CA ALA A 70 -4.00 -15.28 -5.93
C ALA A 70 -4.21 -15.76 -4.49
N PRO A 71 -4.51 -14.84 -3.55
CA PRO A 71 -4.89 -15.20 -2.19
C PRO A 71 -6.18 -16.01 -2.16
N SER A 72 -6.29 -16.90 -1.18
CA SER A 72 -7.57 -17.54 -0.90
C SER A 72 -8.62 -16.50 -0.48
N THR A 73 -9.91 -16.80 -0.68
CA THR A 73 -10.99 -15.90 -0.25
C THR A 73 -10.93 -15.61 1.26
N GLY A 74 -10.52 -16.60 2.07
CA GLY A 74 -10.36 -16.44 3.51
C GLY A 74 -9.26 -15.45 3.89
N GLU A 75 -8.08 -15.58 3.28
CA GLU A 75 -6.95 -14.66 3.49
C GLU A 75 -7.29 -13.24 3.02
N TRP A 76 -7.92 -13.13 1.85
CA TRP A 76 -8.36 -11.85 1.32
C TRP A 76 -9.34 -11.14 2.27
N LEU A 77 -10.37 -11.84 2.75
CA LEU A 77 -11.32 -11.30 3.72
C LEU A 77 -10.65 -10.93 5.06
N ALA A 78 -9.66 -11.71 5.51
CA ALA A 78 -8.90 -11.42 6.73
C ALA A 78 -8.12 -10.10 6.58
N TRP A 79 -7.45 -9.89 5.45
CA TRP A 79 -6.76 -8.63 5.17
C TRP A 79 -7.72 -7.44 5.07
N LEU A 80 -8.88 -7.60 4.44
CA LEU A 80 -9.91 -6.55 4.44
C LEU A 80 -10.35 -6.17 5.85
N ALA A 81 -10.53 -7.14 6.75
CA ALA A 81 -10.88 -6.89 8.14
C ALA A 81 -9.76 -6.14 8.89
N VAL A 82 -8.50 -6.55 8.71
CA VAL A 82 -7.32 -5.89 9.30
C VAL A 82 -7.21 -4.44 8.81
N ILE A 83 -7.36 -4.19 7.52
CA ILE A 83 -7.27 -2.86 6.93
C ILE A 83 -8.44 -1.97 7.34
N THR A 84 -9.64 -2.54 7.45
CA THR A 84 -10.81 -1.83 8.02
C THR A 84 -10.49 -1.33 9.42
N ALA A 85 -9.97 -2.21 10.28
CA ALA A 85 -9.62 -1.85 11.66
C ALA A 85 -8.51 -0.79 11.69
N LEU A 86 -7.44 -0.95 10.91
CA LEU A 86 -6.34 0.00 10.85
C LEU A 86 -6.77 1.39 10.38
N LEU A 87 -7.54 1.48 9.29
CA LEU A 87 -8.02 2.76 8.78
C LEU A 87 -9.04 3.41 9.73
N ALA A 88 -9.91 2.61 10.35
CA ALA A 88 -10.83 3.12 11.37
C ALA A 88 -10.08 3.71 12.57
N VAL A 89 -9.03 3.03 13.05
CA VAL A 89 -8.15 3.52 14.12
C VAL A 89 -7.40 4.78 13.66
N ALA A 90 -6.86 4.79 12.43
CA ALA A 90 -6.18 5.96 11.85
C ALA A 90 -7.08 7.21 11.83
N VAL A 91 -8.35 7.05 11.46
CA VAL A 91 -9.35 8.14 11.46
C VAL A 91 -9.73 8.54 12.89
N ARG A 92 -10.02 7.57 13.76
CA ARG A 92 -10.51 7.80 15.13
C ARG A 92 -9.46 8.47 16.01
N TRP A 93 -8.20 8.10 15.83
CA TRP A 93 -7.04 8.50 16.63
C TRP A 93 -6.05 9.35 15.83
N ARG A 94 -6.56 10.04 14.80
CA ARG A 94 -5.80 10.88 13.86
C ARG A 94 -4.92 11.98 14.48
N ARG A 95 -5.07 12.28 15.78
CA ARG A 95 -4.18 13.19 16.52
C ARG A 95 -2.77 12.61 16.71
N PHE A 96 -2.64 11.28 16.80
CA PHE A 96 -1.36 10.62 17.01
C PHE A 96 -0.68 10.36 15.66
N ALA A 97 0.54 10.89 15.49
CA ALA A 97 1.28 10.77 14.24
C ALA A 97 1.60 9.32 13.88
N SER A 98 1.96 8.49 14.87
CA SER A 98 2.23 7.06 14.66
C SER A 98 1.02 6.31 14.08
N VAL A 99 -0.18 6.60 14.59
CA VAL A 99 -1.43 5.98 14.15
C VAL A 99 -1.80 6.40 12.73
N ARG A 100 -1.56 7.67 12.35
CA ARG A 100 -1.67 8.10 10.95
C ARG A 100 -0.64 7.39 10.07
N GLY A 101 0.61 7.31 10.53
CA GLY A 101 1.70 6.61 9.84
C GLY A 101 1.38 5.15 9.54
N LEU A 102 0.75 4.43 10.47
CA LEU A 102 0.26 3.06 10.24
C LEU A 102 -0.73 3.00 9.06
N GLY A 103 -1.73 3.86 9.05
CA GLY A 103 -2.73 3.88 7.97
C GLY A 103 -2.13 4.26 6.61
N LEU A 104 -1.18 5.20 6.59
CA LEU A 104 -0.47 5.60 5.36
C LEU A 104 0.45 4.49 4.86
N ALA A 105 1.17 3.82 5.75
CA ALA A 105 2.01 2.67 5.42
C ALA A 105 1.20 1.50 4.86
N ALA A 106 0.01 1.25 5.40
CA ALA A 106 -0.92 0.28 4.82
C ALA A 106 -1.25 0.64 3.37
N GLY A 107 -1.52 1.91 3.08
CA GLY A 107 -1.72 2.40 1.72
C GLY A 107 -0.52 2.16 0.79
N VAL A 108 0.70 2.41 1.27
CA VAL A 108 1.94 2.14 0.53
C VAL A 108 2.08 0.65 0.21
N LEU A 109 1.89 -0.22 1.21
CA LEU A 109 1.99 -1.67 1.04
C LEU A 109 0.90 -2.23 0.12
N GLY A 110 -0.33 -1.72 0.22
CA GLY A 110 -1.40 -2.07 -0.71
C GLY A 110 -1.04 -1.71 -2.15
N LEU A 111 -0.50 -0.51 -2.37
CA LEU A 111 -0.07 -0.11 -3.71
C LEU A 111 1.09 -0.96 -4.24
N LEU A 112 2.04 -1.35 -3.37
CA LEU A 112 3.11 -2.27 -3.72
C LEU A 112 2.55 -3.61 -4.21
N GLY A 113 1.62 -4.22 -3.48
CA GLY A 113 1.04 -5.49 -3.89
C GLY A 113 0.22 -5.41 -5.18
N LEU A 114 -0.50 -4.31 -5.40
CA LEU A 114 -1.18 -4.09 -6.69
C LEU A 114 -0.19 -4.00 -7.85
N LEU A 115 0.90 -3.25 -7.68
CA LEU A 115 1.91 -3.07 -8.72
C LEU A 115 2.73 -4.34 -8.97
N ALA A 116 2.97 -5.15 -7.94
CA ALA A 116 3.71 -6.40 -8.04
C ALA A 116 3.05 -7.44 -8.96
N HIS A 117 1.73 -7.36 -9.17
CA HIS A 117 1.02 -8.20 -10.16
C HIS A 117 1.01 -7.61 -11.57
N GLN A 118 1.42 -6.35 -11.74
CA GLN A 118 1.39 -5.64 -13.03
C GLN A 118 2.78 -5.45 -13.64
N ALA A 119 3.83 -5.58 -12.84
CA ALA A 119 5.19 -5.31 -13.24
C ALA A 119 6.18 -6.18 -12.48
N GLU A 120 7.36 -6.38 -13.06
CA GLU A 120 8.48 -7.03 -12.39
C GLU A 120 8.84 -6.32 -11.08
N GLY A 121 9.44 -7.05 -10.14
CA GLY A 121 9.68 -6.59 -8.76
C GLY A 121 10.40 -5.24 -8.67
N GLY A 122 11.44 -5.00 -9.48
CA GLY A 122 12.16 -3.72 -9.53
C GLY A 122 11.27 -2.54 -9.92
N PRO A 123 10.67 -2.56 -11.13
CA PRO A 123 9.69 -1.57 -11.57
C PRO A 123 8.50 -1.41 -10.62
N ALA A 124 7.97 -2.50 -10.05
CA ALA A 124 6.86 -2.45 -9.08
C ALA A 124 7.24 -1.69 -7.81
N MET A 125 8.44 -1.94 -7.26
CA MET A 125 8.96 -1.19 -6.09
C MET A 125 9.17 0.29 -6.40
N MET A 126 9.77 0.62 -7.54
CA MET A 126 9.97 2.02 -7.96
C MET A 126 8.62 2.73 -8.16
N GLY A 127 7.69 2.06 -8.83
CA GLY A 127 6.31 2.53 -9.00
C GLY A 127 5.63 2.76 -7.65
N ALA A 128 5.77 1.81 -6.72
CA ALA A 128 5.18 1.92 -5.39
C ALA A 128 5.74 3.13 -4.63
N VAL A 129 7.05 3.40 -4.70
CA VAL A 129 7.65 4.61 -4.10
C VAL A 129 7.06 5.88 -4.72
N VAL A 130 7.05 5.98 -6.05
CA VAL A 130 6.63 7.19 -6.78
C VAL A 130 5.15 7.47 -6.61
N PHE A 131 4.29 6.47 -6.81
CA PHE A 131 2.85 6.63 -6.72
C PHE A 131 2.35 6.69 -5.26
N SER A 132 3.11 6.18 -4.29
CA SER A 132 2.77 6.35 -2.87
C SER A 132 3.01 7.76 -2.37
N ALA A 133 3.94 8.53 -2.95
CA ALA A 133 4.19 9.91 -2.52
C ALA A 133 2.92 10.79 -2.54
N PRO A 134 2.17 10.91 -3.66
CA PRO A 134 0.92 11.67 -3.67
C PRO A 134 -0.15 11.06 -2.75
N LEU A 135 -0.20 9.73 -2.62
CA LEU A 135 -1.11 9.05 -1.68
C LEU A 135 -0.83 9.44 -0.24
N VAL A 136 0.44 9.42 0.18
CA VAL A 136 0.88 9.77 1.53
C VAL A 136 0.63 11.25 1.81
N LEU A 137 0.92 12.12 0.83
CA LEU A 137 0.63 13.55 0.94
C LEU A 137 -0.87 13.80 1.13
N ALA A 138 -1.71 13.28 0.23
CA ALA A 138 -3.15 13.46 0.29
C ALA A 138 -3.74 12.85 1.57
N GLY A 139 -3.30 11.65 1.94
CA GLY A 139 -3.74 10.93 3.13
C GLY A 139 -3.39 11.66 4.43
N ASP A 140 -2.14 12.11 4.60
CA ASP A 140 -1.78 12.90 5.80
C ASP A 140 -2.55 14.21 5.85
N ARG A 141 -2.73 14.90 4.72
CA ARG A 141 -3.52 16.15 4.67
C ARG A 141 -4.98 15.94 5.05
N LEU A 142 -5.57 14.79 4.70
CA LEU A 142 -6.94 14.42 5.05
C LEU A 142 -7.08 14.02 6.52
N LEU A 143 -6.13 13.26 7.06
CA LEU A 143 -6.18 12.75 8.42
C LEU A 143 -5.75 13.79 9.46
N ARG A 144 -4.84 14.69 9.11
CA ARG A 144 -4.24 15.63 10.07
C ARG A 144 -5.24 16.71 10.53
N PRO A 145 -5.40 16.95 11.84
CA PRO A 145 -6.30 17.99 12.35
C PRO A 145 -5.89 19.41 11.96
N GLU A 146 -4.59 19.70 11.94
CA GLU A 146 -4.04 21.03 11.67
C GLU A 146 -3.10 21.00 10.46
N PRO A 147 -3.24 21.91 9.49
CA PRO A 147 -2.40 21.91 8.30
C PRO A 147 -0.94 22.23 8.64
N ARG A 148 -0.03 21.27 8.40
CA ARG A 148 1.43 21.43 8.52
C ARG A 148 2.13 20.95 7.25
N TRP A 149 2.01 21.72 6.18
CA TRP A 149 2.55 21.40 4.84
C TRP A 149 3.98 20.85 4.85
N PRO A 150 4.94 21.48 5.56
CA PRO A 150 6.29 20.95 5.63
C PRO A 150 6.40 19.51 6.13
N VAL A 151 5.61 19.16 7.14
CA VAL A 151 5.62 17.82 7.76
C VAL A 151 4.99 16.81 6.82
N SER A 152 3.88 17.16 6.17
CA SER A 152 3.23 16.30 5.17
C SER A 152 4.12 16.06 3.95
N PHE A 153 4.88 17.09 3.52
CA PHE A 153 5.85 16.96 2.42
C PHE A 153 7.04 16.07 2.82
N LEU A 154 7.58 16.26 4.03
CA LEU A 154 8.64 15.39 4.51
C LEU A 154 8.16 13.93 4.62
N LEU A 155 6.92 13.71 5.08
CA LEU A 155 6.31 12.38 5.09
C LEU A 155 6.13 11.79 3.70
N CYS A 156 5.67 12.57 2.72
CA CYS A 156 5.43 12.06 1.37
C CYS A 156 6.72 11.58 0.69
N VAL A 157 7.85 12.21 1.00
CA VAL A 157 9.16 11.79 0.51
C VAL A 157 9.74 10.64 1.32
N THR A 158 9.63 10.64 2.65
CA THR A 158 10.36 9.66 3.47
C THR A 158 9.60 8.35 3.70
N LEU A 159 8.29 8.42 3.89
CA LEU A 159 7.50 7.25 4.31
C LEU A 159 7.49 6.13 3.27
N PRO A 160 7.24 6.38 1.96
CA PRO A 160 7.25 5.31 0.96
C PRO A 160 8.58 4.55 0.91
N PHE A 161 9.71 5.28 0.92
CA PHE A 161 11.04 4.68 0.86
C PHE A 161 11.32 3.80 2.07
N VAL A 162 11.06 4.30 3.28
CA VAL A 162 11.35 3.54 4.51
C VAL A 162 10.44 2.32 4.62
N VAL A 163 9.14 2.46 4.32
CA VAL A 163 8.20 1.34 4.38
C VAL A 163 8.59 0.24 3.40
N ILE A 164 8.92 0.60 2.15
CA ILE A 164 9.32 -0.39 1.13
C ILE A 164 10.68 -1.01 1.47
N ALA A 165 11.66 -0.23 1.91
CA ALA A 165 12.97 -0.74 2.31
C ALA A 165 12.90 -1.72 3.49
N VAL A 166 12.09 -1.40 4.51
CA VAL A 166 11.89 -2.28 5.67
C VAL A 166 11.09 -3.53 5.30
N TRP A 167 10.10 -3.39 4.42
CA TRP A 167 9.34 -4.55 3.92
C TRP A 167 10.25 -5.51 3.13
N PHE A 168 11.19 -4.97 2.33
CA PHE A 168 12.00 -5.73 1.40
C PHE A 168 12.80 -6.88 2.05
N ALA A 169 13.45 -6.65 3.19
CA ALA A 169 14.32 -7.65 3.81
C ALA A 169 13.58 -8.97 4.22
N PRO A 170 12.53 -8.92 5.07
CA PRO A 170 11.73 -10.10 5.37
C PRO A 170 10.88 -10.57 4.18
N GLY A 171 10.40 -9.65 3.33
CA GLY A 171 9.55 -9.97 2.18
C GLY A 171 10.28 -10.83 1.15
N TYR A 172 11.55 -10.51 0.86
CA TYR A 172 12.38 -11.31 -0.03
C TYR A 172 12.69 -12.72 0.51
N SER A 173 12.61 -12.89 1.84
CA SER A 173 12.83 -14.19 2.49
C SER A 173 11.54 -15.02 2.61
N GLY A 174 10.42 -14.58 2.01
CA GLY A 174 9.13 -15.26 2.04
C GLY A 174 8.30 -15.02 3.31
N PHE A 175 8.75 -14.17 4.24
CA PHE A 175 8.01 -13.84 5.47
C PHE A 175 7.10 -12.62 5.26
N HIS A 176 6.13 -12.73 4.35
CA HIS A 176 5.33 -11.60 3.88
C HIS A 176 4.49 -10.93 4.98
N GLU A 177 3.92 -11.69 5.91
CA GLU A 177 3.12 -11.14 7.03
C GLU A 177 4.01 -10.35 7.99
N VAL A 178 5.21 -10.89 8.28
CA VAL A 178 6.22 -10.21 9.11
C VAL A 178 6.70 -8.95 8.42
N ALA A 179 6.90 -9.01 7.10
CA ALA A 179 7.28 -7.86 6.28
C ALA A 179 6.23 -6.75 6.30
N VAL A 180 4.95 -7.11 6.18
CA VAL A 180 3.83 -6.16 6.29
C VAL A 180 3.81 -5.54 7.68
N ALA A 181 3.89 -6.34 8.75
CA ALA A 181 3.93 -5.83 10.11
C ALA A 181 5.12 -4.88 10.35
N ALA A 182 6.31 -5.24 9.87
CA ALA A 182 7.51 -4.43 9.97
C ALA A 182 7.37 -3.10 9.20
N GLY A 183 6.84 -3.15 7.96
CA GLY A 183 6.57 -1.96 7.15
C GLY A 183 5.56 -1.02 7.80
N LEU A 184 4.50 -1.56 8.39
CA LEU A 184 3.52 -0.77 9.17
C LEU A 184 4.18 -0.08 10.36
N LEU A 185 4.95 -0.82 11.17
CA LEU A 185 5.67 -0.27 12.33
C LEU A 185 6.69 0.78 11.92
N ALA A 186 7.40 0.58 10.81
CA ALA A 186 8.34 1.54 10.26
C ALA A 186 7.63 2.84 9.86
N GLY A 187 6.49 2.76 9.18
CA GLY A 187 5.68 3.92 8.84
C GLY A 187 5.17 4.67 10.07
N ALA A 188 4.77 3.95 11.11
CA ALA A 188 4.40 4.53 12.41
C ALA A 188 5.57 5.29 13.05
N GLY A 189 6.76 4.70 13.03
CA GLY A 189 8.01 5.28 13.54
C GLY A 189 8.41 6.54 12.78
N VAL A 190 8.44 6.47 11.44
CA VAL A 190 8.75 7.62 10.57
C VAL A 190 7.79 8.77 10.83
N ALA A 191 6.48 8.51 10.89
CA ALA A 191 5.51 9.55 11.18
C ALA A 191 5.71 10.19 12.56
N ALA A 192 6.05 9.39 13.58
CA ALA A 192 6.34 9.91 14.91
C ALA A 192 7.62 10.77 14.96
N VAL A 193 8.67 10.38 14.22
CA VAL A 193 9.94 11.13 14.13
C VAL A 193 9.73 12.43 13.36
N VAL A 194 9.09 12.37 12.19
CA VAL A 194 8.85 13.55 11.34
C VAL A 194 7.96 14.58 12.03
N GLU A 195 6.98 14.15 12.84
CA GLU A 195 6.14 15.08 13.62
C GLU A 195 6.95 15.90 14.65
N ARG A 196 8.07 15.36 15.14
CA ARG A 196 8.94 16.00 16.13
C ARG A 196 10.06 16.82 15.50
N ALA A 197 10.25 16.76 14.19
CA ALA A 197 11.32 17.49 13.52
C ALA A 197 11.11 19.02 13.62
N PRO A 198 12.17 19.83 13.78
CA PRO A 198 12.11 21.29 13.87
C PRO A 198 11.87 21.95 12.49
N VAL A 199 10.89 21.46 11.74
CA VAL A 199 10.69 21.83 10.33
C VAL A 199 10.32 23.31 10.16
N ARG A 200 9.81 23.97 11.21
CA ARG A 200 9.50 25.42 11.17
C ARG A 200 10.75 26.28 10.95
N GLU A 201 11.90 25.89 11.47
CA GLU A 201 13.13 26.67 11.32
C GLU A 201 13.66 26.59 9.90
N TRP A 202 13.57 25.41 9.29
CA TRP A 202 14.09 25.16 7.95
C TRP A 202 13.35 25.98 6.89
N TRP A 203 12.03 26.11 7.03
CA TRP A 203 11.23 26.92 6.12
C TRP A 203 11.44 28.42 6.29
N ARG A 204 11.78 28.88 7.50
CA ARG A 204 12.18 30.28 7.68
C ARG A 204 13.50 30.57 6.98
N VAL A 205 14.46 29.65 7.03
CA VAL A 205 15.74 29.80 6.30
C VAL A 205 15.49 29.83 4.80
N ILE A 206 14.68 28.90 4.27
CA ILE A 206 14.36 28.86 2.83
C ILE A 206 13.65 30.13 2.38
N ALA A 207 12.62 30.59 3.13
CA ALA A 207 11.88 31.79 2.80
C ALA A 207 12.70 33.09 2.95
N ALA A 208 13.74 33.08 3.80
CA ALA A 208 14.66 34.21 3.91
C ALA A 208 15.72 34.26 2.80
N SER A 209 15.89 33.15 2.06
CA SER A 209 16.84 33.03 0.95
C SER A 209 16.22 33.26 -0.44
N SER A 210 14.92 33.54 -0.50
CA SER A 210 14.14 33.84 -1.71
C SER A 210 13.69 35.29 -1.75
#